data_AF-A0A0N4UKF9-F1
#
_entry.id   AF-A0A0N4UKF9-F1
#
_cell.length_a   1.000
_cell.length_b   1.000
_cell.length_c   1.000
_cell.angle_alpha   90.00
_cell.angle_beta   90.00
_cell.angle_gamma   90.00
#
_symmetry.space_group_name_H-M   'P 1'
#
loop_
_entity.id
_entity.type
_entity.pdbx_description
1 polymer ?
#
loop_
_entity_poly.entity_id
_entity_poly.type
_entity_poly.pdbx_seq_one_letter_code
_entity_poly.pdbx_strand_id
1 'polypeptide(L)'
;MGRVQLRLSSPVIVLTKQLENLDTITSSLNYGSEKSSFGLSYRGLTLDDLCRQFGHYNINMRTGAIIGLRQLLNNNNNLIPYHLNVLIPTISRLISSEKRNNSLDRQLMALLHTVFSSVESTDLAPHFSLLMAQILRGLAHTNMRIKQFALSVAKIVMLFFPELCKNSSDLFDTYLTIISGQRRIPDKQV
;
A
#
# COMPACT_ATOMS: atom_id res chain seq x y z
N MET A 1 -5.98 -47.72 -39.99
CA MET A 1 -6.29 -47.86 -38.54
C MET A 1 -5.07 -47.44 -37.73
N GLY A 2 -5.02 -46.19 -37.29
CA GLY A 2 -3.87 -45.63 -36.56
C GLY A 2 -3.92 -45.99 -35.07
N ARG A 3 -2.93 -46.75 -34.59
CA ARG A 3 -2.79 -47.09 -33.16
C ARG A 3 -2.29 -45.86 -32.39
N VAL A 4 -3.13 -45.34 -31.50
CA VAL A 4 -2.75 -44.34 -30.49
C VAL A 4 -1.95 -45.05 -29.39
N GLN A 5 -0.62 -44.85 -29.39
CA GLN A 5 0.23 -45.24 -28.28
C GLN A 5 0.06 -44.24 -27.12
N LEU A 6 -0.69 -44.63 -26.10
CA LEU A 6 -0.69 -43.95 -24.80
C LEU A 6 0.69 -44.16 -24.15
N ARG A 7 1.55 -43.13 -24.19
CA ARG A 7 2.81 -43.10 -23.45
C ARG A 7 2.51 -42.96 -21.96
N LEU A 8 2.47 -44.09 -21.25
CA LEU A 8 2.54 -44.14 -19.80
C LEU A 8 3.91 -43.58 -19.39
N SER A 9 3.94 -42.36 -18.84
CA SER A 9 5.17 -41.80 -18.27
C SER A 9 5.59 -42.63 -17.06
N SER A 10 6.89 -42.94 -16.99
CA SER A 10 7.49 -43.69 -15.88
C SER A 10 7.15 -43.03 -14.53
N PRO A 11 6.85 -43.81 -13.48
CA PRO A 11 6.63 -43.30 -12.12
C PRO A 11 7.75 -42.36 -11.64
N VAL A 12 8.98 -42.57 -12.11
CA VAL A 12 10.16 -41.74 -11.79
C VAL A 12 10.03 -40.31 -12.35
N ILE A 13 9.43 -40.14 -13.54
CA ILE A 13 9.24 -38.83 -14.17
C ILE A 13 8.15 -38.03 -13.46
N VAL A 14 7.13 -38.71 -12.93
CA VAL A 14 6.06 -38.08 -12.17
C VAL A 14 6.59 -37.58 -10.82
N LEU A 15 7.38 -38.41 -10.13
CA LEU A 15 8.02 -38.06 -8.86
C LEU A 15 9.02 -36.90 -8.98
N THR A 16 9.85 -36.87 -10.03
CA THR A 16 10.80 -35.76 -10.27
C THR A 16 10.09 -34.43 -10.51
N LYS A 17 9.01 -34.40 -11.31
CA LYS A 17 8.18 -33.20 -11.49
C LYS A 17 7.49 -32.76 -10.20
N GLN A 18 7.07 -33.70 -9.35
CA GLN A 18 6.48 -33.38 -8.06
C GLN A 18 7.53 -32.80 -7.08
N LEU A 19 8.77 -33.28 -7.11
CA LEU A 19 9.88 -32.74 -6.34
C LEU A 19 10.26 -31.32 -6.80
N GLU A 20 10.33 -31.06 -8.12
CA GLU A 20 10.57 -29.72 -8.67
C GLU A 20 9.48 -28.71 -8.26
N ASN A 21 8.21 -29.14 -8.26
CA ASN A 21 7.09 -28.34 -7.77
C ASN A 21 7.20 -28.07 -6.26
N LEU A 22 7.60 -29.07 -5.46
CA LEU A 22 7.86 -28.89 -4.03
C LEU A 22 8.98 -27.90 -3.77
N ASP A 23 10.07 -27.92 -4.54
CA ASP A 23 11.18 -26.96 -4.42
C ASP A 23 10.77 -25.52 -4.81
N THR A 24 9.86 -25.38 -5.77
CA THR A 24 9.27 -24.08 -6.15
C THR A 24 8.34 -23.57 -5.03
N ILE A 25 7.57 -24.47 -4.42
CA ILE A 25 6.70 -24.17 -3.28
C ILE A 25 7.54 -23.84 -2.02
N THR A 26 8.61 -24.56 -1.72
CA THR A 26 9.49 -24.25 -0.59
C THR A 26 10.24 -22.94 -0.81
N SER A 27 10.69 -22.63 -2.02
CA SER A 27 11.31 -21.34 -2.36
C SER A 27 10.34 -20.17 -2.17
N SER A 28 9.06 -20.34 -2.53
CA SER A 28 8.02 -19.33 -2.31
C SER A 28 7.54 -19.24 -0.86
N LEU A 29 7.62 -20.33 -0.08
CA LEU A 29 7.32 -20.32 1.36
C LEU A 29 8.49 -19.79 2.20
N ASN A 30 9.74 -19.96 1.76
CA ASN A 30 10.93 -19.47 2.46
C ASN A 30 11.08 -17.94 2.39
N TYR A 31 10.27 -17.28 1.55
CA TYR A 31 10.09 -15.82 1.56
C TYR A 31 9.53 -15.30 2.90
N GLY A 32 8.95 -16.18 3.73
CA GLY A 32 8.44 -15.86 5.07
C GLY A 32 9.50 -15.72 6.18
N SER A 33 10.78 -15.99 5.90
CA SER A 33 11.87 -15.93 6.91
C SER A 33 12.74 -14.66 6.85
N GLU A 34 12.51 -13.78 5.88
CA GLU A 34 13.16 -12.46 5.79
C GLU A 34 12.50 -11.40 6.71
N LYS A 35 12.22 -11.76 7.96
CA LYS A 35 11.58 -10.86 8.96
C LYS A 35 12.40 -9.62 9.37
N SER A 36 13.42 -9.21 8.61
CA SER A 36 14.17 -7.97 8.87
C SER A 36 15.00 -7.42 7.70
N SER A 37 14.60 -7.60 6.44
CA SER A 37 15.46 -7.18 5.29
C SER A 37 15.79 -5.69 5.26
N PHE A 38 14.97 -4.84 5.88
CA PHE A 38 15.24 -3.41 6.02
C PHE A 38 16.32 -3.03 7.06
N GLY A 39 16.68 -3.94 7.97
CA GLY A 39 17.45 -3.61 9.17
C GLY A 39 16.63 -2.85 10.22
N LEU A 40 17.31 -2.07 11.06
CA LEU A 40 16.70 -1.26 12.13
C LEU A 40 16.69 0.23 11.77
N SER A 41 15.67 0.93 12.21
CA SER A 41 15.68 2.40 12.19
C SER A 41 16.70 2.98 13.18
N TYR A 42 16.94 4.30 13.12
CA TYR A 42 17.80 5.02 14.05
C TYR A 42 17.39 4.87 15.53
N ARG A 43 16.16 4.41 15.80
CA ARG A 43 15.62 4.14 17.15
C ARG A 43 15.73 2.67 17.55
N GLY A 44 16.38 1.83 16.75
CA GLY A 44 16.47 0.38 16.98
C GLY A 44 15.16 -0.37 16.73
N LEU A 45 14.22 0.19 15.96
CA LEU A 45 12.90 -0.41 15.69
C LEU A 45 12.87 -1.06 14.31
N THR A 46 12.24 -2.23 14.22
CA THR A 46 11.97 -2.95 12.95
C THR A 46 10.86 -2.26 12.14
N LEU A 47 10.69 -2.67 10.87
CA LEU A 47 9.54 -2.26 10.04
C LEU A 47 8.21 -2.52 10.75
N ASP A 48 8.04 -3.71 11.34
CA ASP A 48 6.81 -4.09 12.03
C ASP A 48 6.56 -3.25 13.28
N ASP A 49 7.61 -2.97 14.07
CA ASP A 49 7.49 -2.12 15.26
C ASP A 49 7.05 -0.70 14.90
N LEU A 50 7.60 -0.15 13.81
CA LEU A 50 7.22 1.17 13.30
C LEU A 50 5.78 1.17 12.79
N CYS A 51 5.38 0.17 12.00
CA CYS A 51 4.02 0.03 11.49
C CYS A 51 2.99 -0.10 12.63
N ARG A 52 3.30 -0.84 13.71
CA ARG A 52 2.45 -0.93 14.90
C ARG A 52 2.23 0.43 15.57
N GLN A 53 3.27 1.28 15.61
CA GLN A 53 3.19 2.61 16.22
C GLN A 53 2.30 3.60 15.46
N PHE A 54 1.93 3.33 14.19
CA PHE A 54 1.03 4.20 13.42
C PHE A 54 -0.38 4.24 14.03
N GLY A 55 -0.80 3.15 14.69
CA GLY A 55 -2.08 3.08 15.40
C GLY A 55 -2.09 3.77 16.76
N HIS A 56 -0.93 4.12 17.32
CA HIS A 56 -0.79 4.55 18.71
C HIS A 56 -1.56 5.85 19.01
N TYR A 57 -2.14 6.04 20.21
CA TYR A 57 -2.98 7.22 20.47
C TYR A 57 -2.21 8.56 20.45
N ASN A 58 -0.92 8.52 20.80
CA ASN A 58 -0.04 9.68 20.90
C ASN A 58 0.46 10.11 19.52
N ILE A 59 0.16 11.35 19.12
CA ILE A 59 0.55 11.91 17.82
C ILE A 59 2.07 12.00 17.64
N ASN A 60 2.83 12.31 18.70
CA ASN A 60 4.29 12.39 18.63
C ASN A 60 4.91 11.01 18.37
N MET A 61 4.32 9.96 18.95
CA MET A 61 4.75 8.59 18.71
C MET A 61 4.50 8.19 17.25
N ARG A 62 3.31 8.52 16.70
CA ARG A 62 3.01 8.32 15.28
C ARG A 62 3.99 9.06 14.38
N THR A 63 4.21 10.35 14.62
CA THR A 63 5.13 11.18 13.82
C THR A 63 6.56 10.62 13.89
N GLY A 64 7.04 10.22 15.07
CA GLY A 64 8.34 9.59 15.24
C GLY A 64 8.46 8.26 14.48
N ALA A 65 7.40 7.45 14.48
CA ALA A 65 7.34 6.22 13.70
C ALA A 65 7.37 6.46 12.19
N ILE A 66 6.64 7.47 11.69
CA ILE A 66 6.67 7.87 10.27
C ILE A 66 8.07 8.29 9.84
N ILE A 67 8.77 9.08 10.68
CA ILE A 67 10.15 9.52 10.41
C ILE A 67 11.10 8.32 10.38
N GLY A 68 11.00 7.42 11.37
CA GLY A 68 11.80 6.19 11.43
C GLY A 68 11.56 5.28 10.23
N LEU A 69 10.30 5.12 9.83
CA LEU A 69 9.95 4.33 8.64
C LEU A 69 10.52 4.96 7.37
N ARG A 70 10.34 6.27 7.16
CA ARG A 70 10.89 6.92 5.96
C ARG A 70 12.41 6.79 5.88
N GLN A 71 13.13 6.91 7.01
CA GLN A 71 14.57 6.68 7.06
C GLN A 71 14.93 5.25 6.66
N LEU A 72 14.19 4.27 7.18
CA LEU A 72 14.38 2.86 6.85
C LEU A 72 14.16 2.57 5.36
N LEU A 73 13.11 3.16 4.77
CA LEU A 73 12.78 3.01 3.36
C LEU A 73 13.78 3.73 2.44
N ASN A 74 14.24 4.93 2.81
CA ASN A 74 15.25 5.64 2.03
C ASN A 74 16.58 4.88 1.96
N ASN A 75 16.93 4.13 3.02
CA ASN A 75 18.15 3.35 3.07
C ASN A 75 18.06 2.03 2.26
N ASN A 76 16.85 1.53 2.01
CA ASN A 76 16.63 0.27 1.31
C ASN A 76 15.46 0.40 0.32
N ASN A 77 15.53 1.39 -0.57
CA ASN A 77 14.43 1.73 -1.47
C ASN A 77 14.03 0.57 -2.40
N ASN A 78 15.00 -0.27 -2.79
CA ASN A 78 14.84 -1.47 -3.58
C ASN A 78 13.94 -2.53 -2.91
N LEU A 79 13.76 -2.46 -1.59
CA LEU A 79 12.89 -3.38 -0.85
C LEU A 79 11.42 -2.91 -0.83
N ILE A 80 11.12 -1.66 -1.15
CA ILE A 80 9.77 -1.08 -1.02
C ILE A 80 8.70 -1.89 -1.79
N PRO A 81 8.89 -2.27 -3.07
CA PRO A 81 7.88 -3.02 -3.82
C PRO A 81 7.48 -4.35 -3.16
N TYR A 82 8.43 -5.04 -2.53
CA TYR A 82 8.20 -6.34 -1.89
C TYR A 82 7.42 -6.26 -0.57
N HIS A 83 7.27 -5.06 -0.01
CA HIS A 83 6.60 -4.83 1.28
C HIS A 83 5.32 -3.98 1.16
N LEU A 84 4.79 -3.77 -0.05
CA LEU A 84 3.58 -2.96 -0.26
C LEU A 84 2.34 -3.51 0.44
N ASN A 85 2.25 -4.83 0.60
CA ASN A 85 1.22 -5.53 1.37
C ASN A 85 1.16 -5.10 2.84
N VAL A 86 2.27 -4.63 3.42
CA VAL A 86 2.33 -4.10 4.79
C VAL A 86 2.28 -2.57 4.78
N LEU A 87 3.04 -1.94 3.88
CA LEU A 87 3.19 -0.48 3.81
C LEU A 87 1.88 0.21 3.45
N ILE A 88 1.20 -0.20 2.37
CA ILE A 88 0.01 0.50 1.88
C ILE A 88 -1.13 0.44 2.91
N PRO A 89 -1.52 -0.71 3.50
CA PRO A 89 -2.58 -0.73 4.52
C PRO A 89 -2.25 0.07 5.78
N THR A 90 -0.96 0.16 6.14
CA THR A 90 -0.53 0.88 7.34
C THR A 90 -0.53 2.40 7.10
N ILE A 91 0.07 2.84 6.00
CA ILE A 91 0.21 4.25 5.64
C ILE A 91 -1.15 4.86 5.25
N SER A 92 -1.92 4.17 4.38
CA SER A 92 -3.17 4.69 3.84
C SER A 92 -4.22 4.96 4.92
N ARG A 93 -4.27 4.12 5.97
CA ARG A 93 -5.17 4.31 7.12
C ARG A 93 -4.99 5.65 7.82
N LEU A 94 -3.78 6.21 7.79
CA LEU A 94 -3.51 7.50 8.41
C LEU A 94 -4.19 8.64 7.65
N ILE A 95 -4.41 8.53 6.33
CA ILE A 95 -4.95 9.59 5.46
C ILE A 95 -6.24 10.19 6.04
N SER A 96 -7.12 9.35 6.56
CA SER A 96 -8.40 9.77 7.14
C SER A 96 -8.43 9.71 8.67
N SER A 97 -7.27 9.69 9.34
CA SER A 97 -7.22 9.63 10.81
C SER A 97 -7.62 10.97 11.44
N GLU A 98 -8.37 10.94 12.53
CA GLU A 98 -8.85 12.15 13.21
C GLU A 98 -7.75 12.96 13.91
N LYS A 99 -6.80 12.26 14.55
CA LYS A 99 -5.72 12.88 15.33
C LYS A 99 -4.56 13.29 14.43
N ARG A 100 -4.55 14.55 14.00
CA ARG A 100 -3.54 15.09 13.07
C ARG A 100 -3.08 16.49 13.45
N ASN A 101 -1.87 16.84 13.01
CA ASN A 101 -1.29 18.17 13.12
C ASN A 101 -0.41 18.42 11.87
N ASN A 102 0.03 19.67 11.67
CA ASN A 102 0.87 20.03 10.53
C ASN A 102 2.15 19.18 10.41
N SER A 103 2.73 18.77 11.54
CA SER A 103 3.96 17.96 11.56
C SER A 103 3.69 16.56 11.02
N LEU A 104 2.69 15.86 11.53
CA LEU A 104 2.28 14.54 11.05
C LEU A 104 1.87 14.59 9.58
N ASP A 105 1.11 15.61 9.16
CA ASP A 105 0.71 15.82 7.76
C ASP A 105 1.95 15.90 6.85
N ARG A 106 2.93 16.74 7.20
CA ARG A 106 4.17 16.91 6.44
C ARG A 106 4.99 15.63 6.37
N GLN A 107 5.19 14.95 7.50
CA GLN A 107 6.00 13.72 7.54
C GLN A 107 5.32 12.58 6.77
N LEU A 108 4.00 12.46 6.86
CA LEU A 108 3.23 11.45 6.13
C LEU A 108 3.27 11.70 4.62
N MET A 109 3.14 12.95 4.19
CA MET A 109 3.25 13.31 2.77
C MET A 109 4.63 12.96 2.21
N ALA A 110 5.69 13.28 2.95
CA ALA A 110 7.05 12.91 2.55
C ALA A 110 7.26 11.39 2.51
N LEU A 111 6.67 10.63 3.44
CA LEU A 111 6.71 9.17 3.40
C LEU A 111 5.97 8.61 2.17
N LEU A 112 4.78 9.14 1.84
CA LEU A 112 4.05 8.75 0.64
C LEU A 112 4.87 9.02 -0.62
N HIS A 113 5.54 10.17 -0.71
CA HIS A 113 6.46 10.46 -1.81
C HIS A 113 7.59 9.44 -1.91
N THR A 114 8.26 9.08 -0.80
CA THR A 114 9.32 8.05 -0.79
C THR A 114 8.81 6.70 -1.31
N VAL A 115 7.62 6.29 -0.89
CA VAL A 115 7.01 5.02 -1.34
C VAL A 115 6.67 5.11 -2.82
N PHE A 116 5.94 6.15 -3.24
CA PHE A 116 5.44 6.26 -4.60
C PHE A 116 6.54 6.51 -5.64
N SER A 117 7.65 7.14 -5.27
CA SER A 117 8.80 7.31 -6.16
C SER A 117 9.59 6.02 -6.41
N SER A 118 9.32 4.95 -5.65
CA SER A 118 10.09 3.70 -5.67
C SER A 118 9.27 2.51 -6.15
N VAL A 119 8.07 2.75 -6.70
CA VAL A 119 7.06 1.72 -6.97
C VAL A 119 6.49 1.94 -8.36
N GLU A 120 6.41 0.88 -9.17
CA GLU A 120 5.77 0.91 -10.47
C GLU A 120 4.24 0.74 -10.35
N SER A 121 3.51 1.18 -11.39
CA SER A 121 2.04 1.05 -11.41
C SER A 121 1.57 -0.40 -11.29
N THR A 122 2.34 -1.36 -11.82
CA THR A 122 2.04 -2.79 -11.75
C THR A 122 2.10 -3.34 -10.32
N ASP A 123 3.05 -2.85 -9.52
CA ASP A 123 3.25 -3.30 -8.14
C ASP A 123 2.21 -2.69 -7.19
N LEU A 124 1.79 -1.44 -7.47
CA LEU A 124 0.76 -0.79 -6.67
C LEU A 124 -0.65 -1.29 -7.00
N ALA A 125 -0.90 -1.75 -8.22
CA ALA A 125 -2.23 -2.14 -8.70
C ALA A 125 -3.02 -3.04 -7.73
N PRO A 126 -2.43 -4.11 -7.12
CA PRO A 126 -3.13 -4.96 -6.16
C PRO A 126 -3.58 -4.24 -4.87
N HIS A 127 -2.93 -3.12 -4.53
CA HIS A 127 -3.17 -2.35 -3.32
C HIS A 127 -3.94 -1.03 -3.57
N PHE A 128 -4.15 -0.68 -4.84
CA PHE A 128 -4.70 0.60 -5.26
C PHE A 128 -6.13 0.83 -4.75
N SER A 129 -6.98 -0.21 -4.77
CA SER A 129 -8.36 -0.13 -4.27
C SER A 129 -8.42 0.26 -2.79
N LEU A 130 -7.54 -0.31 -1.97
CA LEU A 130 -7.43 0.01 -0.55
C LEU A 130 -6.96 1.45 -0.35
N LEU A 131 -5.92 1.87 -1.07
CA LEU A 131 -5.41 3.24 -1.03
C LEU A 131 -6.52 4.24 -1.40
N MET A 132 -7.23 3.98 -2.50
CA MET A 132 -8.32 4.85 -2.95
C MET A 132 -9.48 4.90 -1.96
N ALA A 133 -9.88 3.78 -1.36
CA ALA A 133 -10.91 3.77 -0.33
C ALA A 133 -10.56 4.67 0.85
N GLN A 134 -9.30 4.68 1.31
CA GLN A 134 -8.85 5.56 2.39
C GLN A 134 -8.83 7.05 1.99
N ILE A 135 -8.48 7.34 0.73
CA ILE A 135 -8.50 8.70 0.17
C ILE A 135 -9.94 9.21 0.10
N LEU A 136 -10.85 8.44 -0.51
CA LEU A 136 -12.27 8.79 -0.63
C LEU A 136 -12.90 9.00 0.76
N ARG A 137 -12.57 8.14 1.73
CA ARG A 137 -12.99 8.33 3.13
C ARG A 137 -12.47 9.64 3.73
N GLY A 138 -11.23 10.02 3.43
CA GLY A 138 -10.66 11.31 3.86
C GLY A 138 -11.34 12.51 3.19
N LEU A 139 -11.69 12.41 1.91
CA LEU A 139 -12.40 13.44 1.14
C LEU A 139 -13.85 13.63 1.64
N ALA A 140 -14.49 12.57 2.12
CA ALA A 140 -15.83 12.63 2.72
C ALA A 140 -15.84 13.13 4.19
N HIS A 141 -14.67 13.30 4.82
CA HIS A 141 -14.57 13.57 6.25
C HIS A 141 -15.17 14.94 6.66
N THR A 142 -15.82 15.05 7.81
CA THR A 142 -16.42 16.34 8.26
C THR A 142 -15.37 17.41 8.57
N ASN A 143 -14.25 17.02 9.18
CA ASN A 143 -13.09 17.86 9.44
C ASN A 143 -12.36 18.32 8.15
N MET A 144 -12.29 19.63 7.93
CA MET A 144 -11.67 20.26 6.75
C MET A 144 -10.17 19.96 6.60
N ARG A 145 -9.41 19.83 7.71
CA ARG A 145 -7.98 19.49 7.65
C ARG A 145 -7.76 18.11 7.03
N ILE A 146 -8.61 17.15 7.36
CA ILE A 146 -8.53 15.78 6.84
C ILE A 146 -8.91 15.77 5.36
N LYS A 147 -9.95 16.51 4.97
CA LYS A 147 -10.32 16.71 3.56
C LYS A 147 -9.18 17.30 2.73
N GLN A 148 -8.58 18.39 3.21
CA GLN A 148 -7.45 19.06 2.53
C GLN A 148 -6.23 18.14 2.39
N PHE A 149 -5.93 17.37 3.44
CA PHE A 149 -4.85 16.39 3.38
C PHE A 149 -5.16 15.27 2.37
N ALA A 150 -6.36 14.68 2.42
CA ALA A 150 -6.79 13.64 1.49
C ALA A 150 -6.79 14.12 0.03
N LEU A 151 -7.20 15.37 -0.21
CA LEU A 151 -7.12 16.01 -1.54
C LEU A 151 -5.67 16.14 -2.03
N SER A 152 -4.77 16.53 -1.13
CA SER A 152 -3.33 16.60 -1.44
C SER A 152 -2.76 15.22 -1.76
N VAL A 153 -3.17 14.17 -1.03
CA VAL A 153 -2.79 12.79 -1.31
C VAL A 153 -3.34 12.31 -2.65
N ALA A 154 -4.63 12.59 -2.93
CA ALA A 154 -5.24 12.25 -4.21
C ALA A 154 -4.50 12.89 -5.40
N LYS A 155 -4.07 14.15 -5.26
CA LYS A 155 -3.27 14.84 -6.27
C LYS A 155 -1.95 14.12 -6.55
N ILE A 156 -1.20 13.71 -5.52
CA ILE A 156 0.07 13.01 -5.75
C ILE A 156 -0.16 11.62 -6.34
N VAL A 157 -1.22 10.91 -5.95
CA VAL A 157 -1.53 9.59 -6.52
C VAL A 157 -1.81 9.71 -8.01
N MET A 158 -2.56 10.73 -8.45
CA MET A 158 -2.78 10.98 -9.88
C MET A 158 -1.50 11.35 -10.63
N LEU A 159 -0.54 12.01 -9.98
CA LEU A 159 0.75 12.36 -10.60
C LEU A 159 1.67 11.14 -10.75
N PHE A 160 1.72 10.25 -9.77
CA PHE A 160 2.58 9.05 -9.81
C PHE A 160 1.95 7.89 -10.59
N PHE A 161 0.63 7.72 -10.51
CA PHE A 161 -0.09 6.54 -11.04
C PHE A 161 -1.28 6.93 -11.92
N PRO A 162 -1.10 7.76 -12.96
CA PRO A 162 -2.20 8.19 -13.83
C PRO A 162 -2.95 7.00 -14.46
N GLU A 163 -2.22 5.94 -14.80
CA GLU A 163 -2.78 4.72 -15.42
C GLU A 163 -3.74 3.94 -14.51
N LEU A 164 -3.57 4.03 -13.19
CA LEU A 164 -4.49 3.42 -12.22
C LEU A 164 -5.70 4.33 -11.96
N CYS A 165 -5.48 5.64 -11.94
CA CYS A 165 -6.53 6.63 -11.70
C CYS A 165 -7.54 6.74 -12.85
N LYS A 166 -7.13 6.52 -14.11
CA LYS A 166 -8.01 6.68 -15.29
C LYS A 166 -9.31 5.86 -15.22
N ASN A 167 -9.30 4.73 -14.51
CA ASN A 167 -10.45 3.83 -14.38
C ASN A 167 -11.28 4.08 -13.11
N SER A 168 -10.89 5.02 -12.24
CA SER A 168 -11.57 5.27 -10.98
C SER A 168 -12.66 6.33 -11.13
N SER A 169 -13.88 5.91 -11.50
CA SER A 169 -15.05 6.82 -11.58
C SER A 169 -15.28 7.59 -10.28
N ASP A 170 -15.20 6.88 -9.14
CA ASP A 170 -15.42 7.45 -7.81
C ASP A 170 -14.52 8.65 -7.51
N LEU A 171 -13.27 8.59 -7.98
CA LEU A 171 -12.30 9.68 -7.81
C LEU A 171 -12.78 10.92 -8.55
N PHE A 172 -13.14 10.78 -9.82
CA PHE A 172 -13.61 11.89 -10.64
C PHE A 172 -14.92 12.47 -10.12
N ASP A 173 -15.88 11.62 -9.75
CA ASP A 173 -17.16 12.04 -9.18
C ASP A 173 -16.95 12.82 -7.87
N THR A 174 -16.03 12.36 -7.02
CA THR A 174 -15.67 13.04 -5.78
C THR A 174 -15.00 14.39 -6.07
N TYR A 175 -14.07 14.46 -7.03
CA TYR A 175 -13.45 15.72 -7.44
C TYR A 175 -14.46 16.71 -7.99
N LEU A 176 -15.38 16.27 -8.85
CA LEU A 176 -16.46 17.09 -9.38
C LEU A 176 -17.37 17.61 -8.27
N THR A 177 -17.68 16.77 -7.28
CA THR A 177 -18.47 17.17 -6.10
C THR A 177 -17.76 18.26 -5.29
N ILE A 178 -16.44 18.14 -5.09
CA ILE A 178 -15.63 19.14 -4.39
C ILE A 178 -15.54 20.45 -5.17
N ILE A 179 -15.30 20.38 -6.48
CA ILE A 179 -15.15 21.56 -7.36
C ILE A 179 -16.48 22.29 -7.54
N SER A 180 -17.59 21.56 -7.69
CA SER A 180 -18.93 22.14 -7.84
C SER A 180 -19.43 22.82 -6.56
N GLY A 181 -18.68 22.77 -5.45
CA GLY A 181 -19.08 23.31 -4.17
C GLY A 181 -20.29 22.60 -3.56
N GLN A 182 -20.74 21.49 -4.17
CA GLN A 182 -21.90 20.74 -3.73
C GLN A 182 -21.51 19.93 -2.49
N ARG A 183 -21.92 20.38 -1.31
CA ARG A 183 -21.95 19.56 -0.09
C ARG A 183 -23.04 18.49 -0.15
N ARG A 184 -23.29 17.89 -1.33
CA ARG A 184 -24.36 16.90 -1.49
C ARG A 184 -23.98 15.63 -0.76
N ILE A 185 -24.66 15.42 0.35
CA ILE A 185 -24.81 14.15 1.07
C ILE A 185 -25.16 13.09 0.02
N PRO A 186 -24.46 11.95 -0.06
CA PRO A 186 -24.94 10.84 -0.87
C PRO A 186 -26.17 10.28 -0.16
N ASP A 187 -27.35 10.66 -0.65
CA ASP A 187 -28.58 9.95 -0.38
C ASP A 187 -28.46 8.57 -1.04
N LYS A 188 -28.15 7.55 -0.23
CA LYS A 188 -28.59 6.20 -0.57
C LYS A 188 -30.09 6.15 -0.32
N GLN A 189 -30.85 6.41 -1.38
CA GLN A 189 -32.23 5.99 -1.47
C GLN A 189 -32.24 4.51 -1.90
N VAL A 190 -33.05 3.73 -1.19
CA VAL A 190 -33.33 2.27 -1.26
C VAL A 190 -32.38 1.37 -0.46
#